data_AF-A0A1S8IXS0-F1
#
_entry.id   AF-A0A1S8IXS0-F1
#
_cell.length_a   1.000
_cell.length_b   1.000
_cell.length_c   1.000
_cell.angle_alpha   90.00
_cell.angle_beta   90.00
_cell.angle_gamma   90.00
#
_symmetry.space_group_name_H-M   'P 1'
#
loop_
_entity.id
_entity.type
_entity.pdbx_description
1 polymer ?
#
loop_
_entity_poly.entity_id
_entity_poly.type
_entity_poly.pdbx_seq_one_letter_code
_entity_poly.pdbx_strand_id
1 'polypeptide(L)' 'IITTNLSGPELREAYGERIVSRIFKNSEGYALKFQQTADKRIKPVKGSIA' A
#
# COMPACT_ATOMS: atom_id res chain seq x y z
N ILE A 1 7.22 6.02 5.32
CA ILE A 1 5.97 5.76 4.56
C ILE A 1 6.26 4.65 3.58
N ILE A 2 5.47 3.58 3.58
CA ILE A 2 5.61 2.46 2.64
C ILE A 2 4.33 2.33 1.81
N THR A 3 4.48 1.92 0.55
CA THR A 3 3.36 1.57 -0.32
C THR A 3 3.63 0.21 -0.92
N THR A 4 2.68 -0.71 -0.79
CA THR A 4 2.80 -2.07 -1.33
C THR A 4 1.48 -2.49 -1.97
N ASN A 5 1.58 -3.38 -2.95
CA ASN A 5 0.45 -4.10 -3.53
C ASN A 5 0.04 -5.33 -2.70
N LEU A 6 0.80 -5.66 -1.66
CA LEU A 6 0.55 -6.79 -0.78
C LEU A 6 -0.33 -6.39 0.41
N SER A 7 -1.19 -7.31 0.82
CA SER A 7 -1.92 -7.23 2.07
C SER A 7 -0.98 -7.49 3.27
N GLY A 8 -1.46 -7.13 4.47
CA GLY A 8 -0.72 -7.37 5.71
C GLY A 8 -0.29 -8.84 5.91
N PRO A 9 -1.17 -9.84 5.67
CA PRO A 9 -0.80 -11.25 5.71
C PRO A 9 0.27 -11.63 4.68
N GLU A 10 0.13 -11.21 3.42
CA GLU A 10 1.10 -11.52 2.35
C GLU A 10 2.48 -10.90 2.64
N LEU A 11 2.53 -9.72 3.25
CA LEU A 11 3.78 -9.12 3.72
C LEU A 11 4.47 -9.97 4.79
N ARG A 12 3.70 -10.56 5.72
CA ARG A 12 4.24 -11.42 6.78
C ARG A 12 4.77 -12.72 6.22
N GLU A 13 4.09 -13.29 5.23
CA GLU A 13 4.55 -14.49 4.53
C GLU A 13 5.82 -14.22 3.71
N ALA A 14 5.86 -13.14 2.94
CA ALA A 14 6.98 -12.84 2.05
C ALA A 14 8.25 -12.35 2.78
N TYR A 15 8.10 -11.56 3.85
CA TYR A 15 9.22 -10.88 4.51
C TYR A 15 9.43 -11.27 5.98
N GLY A 16 8.52 -12.07 6.54
CA GLY A 16 8.59 -12.54 7.92
C GLY A 16 8.08 -11.53 8.95
N GLU A 17 7.54 -12.06 10.04
CA GLU A 17 6.91 -11.29 11.13
C GLU A 17 7.85 -10.25 11.76
N ARG A 18 9.14 -10.56 11.89
CA ARG A 18 10.13 -9.67 12.52
C ARG A 18 10.35 -8.37 11.74
N ILE A 19 10.36 -8.43 10.41
CA ILE A 19 10.58 -7.25 9.57
C ILE A 19 9.30 -6.42 9.53
N VAL A 20 8.17 -7.08 9.28
CA VAL A 20 6.85 -6.44 9.24
C VAL A 20 6.55 -5.70 10.55
N SER A 21 6.72 -6.34 11.71
CA SER A 21 6.49 -5.70 13.02
C SER A 21 7.33 -4.45 13.26
N ARG A 22 8.57 -4.38 12.74
CA ARG A 22 9.41 -3.18 12.82
C ARG A 22 8.92 -2.06 11.91
N ILE A 23 8.47 -2.42 10.71
CA ILE A 23 7.96 -1.47 9.71
C ILE A 23 6.65 -0.83 10.19
N PHE A 24 5.75 -1.63 10.76
CA PHE A 24 4.46 -1.17 11.27
C PHE A 24 4.53 -0.65 12.73
N LYS A 25 5.73 -0.58 13.32
CA LYS A 25 5.91 -0.03 14.66
C LYS A 25 5.50 1.45 14.65
N ASN A 26 4.51 1.81 15.48
CA ASN A 26 3.91 3.15 15.56
C ASN A 26 3.14 3.61 14.30
N SER A 27 2.73 2.69 13.42
CA SER A 27 1.92 3.04 12.25
C SER A 27 0.41 2.92 12.49
N GLU A 28 -0.02 2.61 13.72
CA GLU A 28 -1.43 2.53 14.09
C GLU A 28 -2.15 3.86 13.77
N GLY A 29 -3.29 3.78 13.09
CA GLY A 29 -4.04 4.95 12.62
C GLY A 29 -3.52 5.61 11.33
N TYR A 30 -2.35 5.20 10.82
CA TYR A 30 -1.75 5.74 9.58
C TYR A 30 -1.77 4.76 8.40
N ALA A 31 -2.59 3.71 8.49
CA ALA A 31 -2.73 2.71 7.44
C ALA A 31 -3.85 3.11 6.46
N LEU A 32 -3.49 3.26 5.18
CA LEU A 32 -4.44 3.51 4.09
C LEU A 32 -4.50 2.28 3.19
N LYS A 33 -5.70 1.75 2.97
CA LYS A 33 -5.94 0.63 2.05
C LYS A 33 -6.72 1.11 0.83
N PHE A 34 -6.13 0.99 -0.34
CA PHE A 34 -6.82 1.24 -1.60
C PHE A 34 -7.51 -0.05 -2.06
N GLN A 35 -8.84 -0.03 -2.25
CA GLN A 35 -9.58 -1.22 -2.68
C GLN A 35 -9.48 -1.47 -4.18
N GLN A 36 -9.50 -0.41 -4.98
CA GLN A 36 -9.33 -0.47 -6.43
C GLN A 36 -8.57 0.77 -6.88
N THR A 37 -7.46 0.57 -7.57
CA THR A 37 -6.66 1.62 -8.19
C THR A 37 -6.49 1.28 -9.66
N ALA A 38 -7.01 2.14 -10.53
CA ALA A 38 -6.72 2.07 -11.96
C ALA A 38 -5.36 2.70 -12.26
N ASP A 39 -4.63 2.13 -13.21
CA ASP A 39 -3.39 2.76 -13.69
C ASP A 39 -3.74 4.10 -14.35
N LYS A 40 -3.29 5.19 -13.73
CA LYS A 40 -3.52 6.56 -14.21
C LYS A 40 -2.88 6.84 -15.58
N ARG A 41 -1.91 6.02 -16.01
CA ARG A 41 -1.29 6.09 -17.35
C ARG A 41 -2.24 5.58 -18.44
N ILE A 42 -3.05 4.57 -18.12
CA ILE A 42 -3.99 3.94 -19.06
C ILE A 42 -5.33 4.68 -19.03
N LYS A 43 -5.80 5.04 -17.84
CA LYS A 43 -7.04 5.77 -17.64
C LYS A 43 -6.74 7.05 -16.84
N PRO A 44 -6.41 8.15 -17.53
CA PRO A 44 -6.20 9.43 -16.86
C PRO A 44 -7.47 9.80 -16.09
N VAL A 45 -7.28 10.29 -14.87
CA VAL A 45 -8.38 10.81 -14.06
C VAL A 45 -8.89 12.06 -14.77
N LYS A 46 -10.18 12.11 -15.14
CA LYS A 46 -10.80 13.32 -15.71
C LYS A 46 -10.51 14.50 -14.77
N GLY A 47 -9.60 15.39 -15.16
CA GLY A 47 -9.08 16.48 -14.34
C GLY A 47 -7.56 16.63 -14.34
N SER A 48 -6.80 15.63 -14.79
CA SER A 48 -5.38 15.80 -15.15
C SER A 48 -5.33 16.38 -16.57
N ILE A 49 -5.31 17.70 -16.66
CA ILE A 49 -5.50 18.50 -17.88
C ILE A 49 -4.37 18.35 -18.93
N ALA A 50 -4.84 18.44 -20.19
CA ALA A 50 -4.25 19.05 -21.39
C ALA A 50 -2.93 18.50 -21.96
#